data_AF-A0A959N6N1-F1
#
_entry.id   AF-A0A959N6N1-F1
#
_cell.length_a   1.000
_cell.length_b   1.000
_cell.length_c   1.000
_cell.angle_alpha   90.00
_cell.angle_beta   90.00
_cell.angle_gamma   90.00
#
_symmetry.space_group_name_H-M   'P 1'
#
loop_
_entity.id
_entity.type
_entity.pdbx_description
1 polymer ?
#
loop_
_entity_poly.entity_id
_entity_poly.type
_entity_poly.pdbx_seq_one_letter_code
_entity_poly.pdbx_strand_id
1 'polypeptide(L)'
;MNKKILQKIVLALALPVLYVLLATGFHTVSDKSFIKASGAMVTEAKDFLNIIFNVKYEGVPEQNWVERNLDMYGDSLNYNTIQIYDEGSDRFGTFDVPLTSTQIDNVEHLMTDIGDRDLKGIYSRTKIFRLAEGQRLEYEVSPNGSTTINDGFCYQNVMYNTYTTDTGRTVLHAKTWPAEFPDSPGLLCNGIYENMQHSDFINGKDRGDWFLKPMMRINQSDFNSTSSTPVVAIVTQNFEGTKIDSVIIKIKNFRDDNGNYNGSYKEVFNFTGEIGNFLVISGRSDTTGGLNHGNNGDLESSKIDFKVYWFGQVDVWFDKMTVDDDFGDRLFGGDFDDEIFDEVSHFTDEPSNYSFYCDEAVYSQIPCLEYIKNKMLEYNPDSKLSFVMSNSQNR
;
A
#
# COMPACT_ATOMS: atom_id res chain seq x y z
N MET A 1 30.22 53.82 -49.72
CA MET A 1 30.34 53.96 -48.26
C MET A 1 31.53 53.11 -47.78
N ASN A 2 32.46 53.69 -47.02
CA ASN A 2 33.71 53.00 -46.61
C ASN A 2 33.37 51.77 -45.74
N LYS A 3 33.95 50.59 -46.04
CA LYS A 3 33.65 49.32 -45.32
C LYS A 3 33.79 49.47 -43.79
N LYS A 4 34.73 50.29 -43.33
CA LYS A 4 34.92 50.60 -41.90
C LYS A 4 33.78 51.42 -41.29
N ILE A 5 33.09 52.25 -42.07
CA ILE A 5 31.93 53.03 -41.63
C ILE A 5 30.70 52.12 -41.55
N LEU A 6 30.50 51.23 -42.53
CA LEU A 6 29.41 50.26 -42.51
C LEU A 6 29.53 49.29 -41.32
N GLN A 7 30.72 48.79 -41.01
CA GLN A 7 30.95 47.93 -39.82
C GLN A 7 30.66 48.65 -38.51
N LYS A 8 31.04 49.93 -38.38
CA LYS A 8 30.74 50.72 -37.18
C LYS A 8 29.24 50.98 -37.01
N ILE A 9 28.53 51.21 -38.10
CA ILE A 9 27.06 51.37 -38.08
C ILE A 9 26.38 50.06 -37.69
N VAL A 10 26.81 48.92 -38.24
CA VAL A 10 26.26 47.60 -37.90
C VAL A 10 26.52 47.26 -36.42
N LEU A 11 27.72 47.50 -35.89
CA LEU A 11 28.00 47.28 -34.46
C LEU A 11 27.18 48.22 -33.56
N ALA A 12 27.05 49.49 -33.93
CA ALA A 12 26.29 50.47 -33.16
C ALA A 12 24.78 50.17 -33.14
N LEU A 13 24.26 49.48 -34.17
CA LEU A 13 22.86 49.04 -34.23
C LEU A 13 22.64 47.66 -33.61
N ALA A 14 23.64 46.78 -33.61
CA ALA A 14 23.52 45.44 -33.02
C ALA A 14 23.61 45.47 -31.49
N LEU A 15 24.39 46.38 -30.90
CA LEU A 15 24.56 46.49 -29.45
C LEU A 15 23.25 46.82 -28.68
N PRO A 16 22.41 47.78 -29.11
CA PRO A 16 21.11 48.03 -28.49
C PRO A 16 20.14 46.86 -28.61
N VAL A 17 20.16 46.14 -29.73
CA VAL A 17 19.30 44.96 -29.95
C VAL A 17 19.74 43.80 -29.04
N LEU A 18 21.05 43.58 -28.89
CA LEU A 18 21.57 42.59 -27.95
C LEU A 18 21.25 42.97 -26.49
N TYR A 19 21.34 44.27 -26.15
CA TYR A 19 20.96 44.77 -24.83
C TYR A 19 19.47 44.60 -24.54
N VAL A 20 18.59 44.86 -25.53
CA VAL A 20 17.15 44.61 -25.39
C VAL A 20 16.87 43.12 -25.25
N LEU A 21 17.51 42.24 -26.04
CA LEU A 21 17.33 40.79 -25.92
C LEU A 21 17.83 40.23 -24.59
N LEU A 22 18.92 40.77 -24.04
CA LEU A 22 19.42 40.39 -22.71
C LEU A 22 18.54 40.98 -21.59
N ALA A 23 18.05 42.22 -21.73
CA ALA A 23 17.17 42.84 -20.75
C ALA A 23 15.75 42.23 -20.74
N THR A 24 15.22 41.82 -21.90
CA THR A 24 13.91 41.15 -21.99
C THR A 24 14.00 39.64 -21.69
N GLY A 25 15.16 39.01 -21.88
CA GLY A 25 15.43 37.64 -21.45
C GLY A 25 15.63 37.48 -19.94
N PHE A 26 15.90 38.56 -19.21
CA PHE A 26 16.05 38.61 -17.75
C PHE A 26 15.03 39.51 -17.06
N HIS A 27 13.80 39.59 -17.59
CA HIS A 27 12.68 39.97 -16.72
C HIS A 27 12.31 38.77 -15.85
N THR A 28 12.87 38.75 -14.65
CA THR A 28 12.23 38.15 -13.48
C THR A 28 10.75 38.52 -13.52
N VAL A 29 9.88 37.52 -13.62
CA VAL A 29 8.48 37.65 -13.23
C VAL A 29 8.48 37.87 -11.71
N SER A 30 8.68 39.12 -11.31
CA SER A 30 8.25 39.61 -10.00
C SER A 30 6.79 40.01 -10.12
N ASP A 31 5.93 39.07 -10.50
CA ASP A 31 4.51 39.24 -10.26
C ASP A 31 4.27 38.94 -8.78
N LYS A 32 4.48 40.00 -7.97
CA LYS A 32 3.73 40.18 -6.74
C LYS A 32 2.27 40.43 -7.13
N SER A 33 1.59 39.39 -7.60
CA SER A 33 0.14 39.33 -7.52
C SER A 33 -0.20 39.14 -6.05
N PHE A 34 -0.43 40.26 -5.36
CA PHE A 34 -1.16 40.26 -4.10
C PHE A 34 -2.56 39.69 -4.39
N ILE A 35 -2.72 38.38 -4.24
CA ILE A 35 -4.01 37.83 -3.86
C ILE A 35 -4.26 38.37 -2.46
N LYS A 36 -5.13 39.37 -2.35
CA LYS A 36 -5.79 39.69 -1.08
C LYS A 36 -6.66 38.48 -0.72
N ALA A 37 -6.04 37.47 -0.13
CA ALA A 37 -6.77 36.46 0.61
C ALA A 37 -7.31 37.15 1.86
N SER A 38 -8.63 37.24 1.93
CA SER A 38 -9.34 37.63 3.13
C SER A 38 -8.93 36.74 4.30
N GLY A 39 -8.22 37.31 5.28
CA GLY A 39 -8.23 36.87 6.67
C GLY A 39 -7.90 35.40 6.98
N ALA A 40 -7.09 34.71 6.17
CA ALA A 40 -6.57 33.40 6.54
C ALA A 40 -5.28 33.57 7.35
N MET A 41 -5.24 32.97 8.54
CA MET A 41 -4.03 32.86 9.36
C MET A 41 -2.86 32.37 8.50
N VAL A 42 -1.74 33.07 8.56
CA VAL A 42 -0.46 32.57 8.05
C VAL A 42 -0.09 31.38 8.94
N THR A 43 -0.40 30.17 8.49
CA THR A 43 0.25 28.96 9.00
C THR A 43 1.71 29.05 8.63
N GLU A 44 2.61 28.70 9.56
CA GLU A 44 4.05 28.63 9.34
C GLU A 44 4.37 27.95 8.01
N ALA A 45 5.36 28.48 7.29
CA ALA A 45 5.80 27.89 6.04
C ALA A 45 6.24 26.45 6.32
N LYS A 46 5.55 25.47 5.72
CA LYS A 46 6.04 24.09 5.68
C LYS A 46 7.45 24.11 5.10
N ASP A 47 8.38 23.39 5.72
CA ASP A 47 9.74 23.19 5.19
C ASP A 47 9.67 22.81 3.71
N PHE A 48 10.23 23.64 2.83
CA PHE A 48 10.34 23.29 1.42
C PHE A 48 11.51 22.32 1.24
N LEU A 49 11.22 21.10 0.80
CA LEU A 49 12.22 20.08 0.51
C LEU A 49 12.54 20.09 -0.99
N ASN A 50 13.80 20.37 -1.32
CA ASN A 50 14.37 20.12 -2.64
C ASN A 50 15.22 18.87 -2.54
N ILE A 51 14.72 17.75 -3.09
CA ILE A 51 15.25 16.41 -2.87
C ILE A 51 16.05 15.96 -4.09
N ILE A 52 17.25 15.44 -3.86
CA ILE A 52 17.98 14.62 -4.85
C ILE A 52 17.72 13.13 -4.60
N PHE A 53 17.24 12.45 -5.64
CA PHE A 53 17.09 11.00 -5.65
C PHE A 53 18.36 10.36 -6.21
N ASN A 54 19.02 9.55 -5.40
CA ASN A 54 20.23 8.85 -5.82
C ASN A 54 19.84 7.50 -6.37
N VAL A 55 19.86 7.32 -7.68
CA VAL A 55 19.68 5.98 -8.25
C VAL A 55 21.05 5.33 -8.35
N LYS A 56 21.20 4.11 -7.82
CA LYS A 56 22.43 3.30 -7.91
C LYS A 56 23.20 3.50 -9.23
N TYR A 57 24.44 3.96 -9.13
CA TYR A 57 25.34 4.05 -10.28
C TYR A 57 26.12 2.73 -10.43
N GLU A 58 26.19 2.19 -11.65
CA GLU A 58 26.81 0.87 -11.90
C GLU A 58 28.22 0.75 -11.28
N GLY A 59 28.40 -0.24 -10.41
CA GLY A 59 29.72 -0.62 -9.87
C GLY A 59 30.17 0.08 -8.58
N VAL A 60 29.38 0.99 -8.01
CA VAL A 60 29.66 1.59 -6.69
C VAL A 60 28.44 1.42 -5.79
N PRO A 61 28.59 0.94 -4.54
CA PRO A 61 27.50 0.97 -3.57
C PRO A 61 26.95 2.40 -3.43
N GLU A 62 25.64 2.56 -3.48
CA GLU A 62 24.89 3.81 -3.47
C GLU A 62 25.24 4.68 -2.26
N GLN A 63 25.36 4.12 -1.05
CA GLN A 63 25.78 4.91 0.11
C GLN A 63 27.21 5.45 -0.08
N ASN A 64 28.13 4.68 -0.70
CA ASN A 64 29.47 5.18 -1.03
C ASN A 64 29.42 6.26 -2.13
N TRP A 65 28.44 6.20 -3.04
CA TRP A 65 28.23 7.25 -4.03
C TRP A 65 27.74 8.53 -3.34
N VAL A 66 26.77 8.40 -2.45
CA VAL A 66 26.23 9.51 -1.67
C VAL A 66 27.33 10.20 -0.87
N GLU A 67 28.08 9.45 -0.05
CA GLU A 67 29.18 9.98 0.78
C GLU A 67 30.18 10.81 -0.04
N ARG A 68 30.49 10.39 -1.26
CA ARG A 68 31.45 11.08 -2.15
C ARG A 68 30.93 12.37 -2.77
N ASN A 69 29.62 12.58 -2.77
CA ASN A 69 28.97 13.67 -3.50
C ASN A 69 28.22 14.65 -2.59
N LEU A 70 28.25 14.47 -1.27
CA LEU A 70 27.51 15.32 -0.33
C LEU A 70 27.83 16.82 -0.49
N ASP A 71 29.12 17.18 -0.61
CA ASP A 71 29.55 18.57 -0.80
C ASP A 71 28.94 19.16 -2.10
N MET A 72 28.87 18.37 -3.18
CA MET A 72 28.29 18.81 -4.44
C MET A 72 26.77 19.07 -4.32
N TYR A 73 26.07 18.23 -3.55
CA TYR A 73 24.61 18.30 -3.44
C TYR A 73 24.14 19.60 -2.80
N GLY A 74 24.75 19.99 -1.68
CA GLY A 74 24.47 21.26 -1.01
C GLY A 74 25.05 22.44 -1.79
N ASP A 75 26.37 22.47 -1.98
CA ASP A 75 27.09 23.69 -2.39
C ASP A 75 26.92 24.01 -3.87
N SER A 76 26.85 22.99 -4.73
CA SER A 76 26.85 23.17 -6.19
C SER A 76 25.47 23.02 -6.80
N LEU A 77 24.65 22.13 -6.27
CA LEU A 77 23.32 21.81 -6.82
C LEU A 77 22.16 22.42 -6.04
N ASN A 78 22.41 22.99 -4.85
CA ASN A 78 21.41 23.64 -3.99
C ASN A 78 20.25 22.70 -3.60
N TYR A 79 20.55 21.41 -3.41
CA TYR A 79 19.64 20.50 -2.72
C TYR A 79 19.74 20.73 -1.22
N ASN A 80 18.63 20.55 -0.50
CA ASN A 80 18.59 20.62 0.96
C ASN A 80 18.16 19.29 1.59
N THR A 81 17.82 18.31 0.75
CA THR A 81 17.36 17.00 1.15
C THR A 81 17.91 15.95 0.20
N ILE A 82 18.26 14.78 0.72
CA ILE A 82 18.76 13.64 -0.02
C ILE A 82 17.90 12.42 0.27
N GLN A 83 17.59 11.65 -0.77
CA GLN A 83 17.01 10.32 -0.62
C GLN A 83 18.10 9.25 -0.79
N ILE A 84 18.02 8.22 0.06
CA ILE A 84 18.92 7.07 0.11
C ILE A 84 18.09 5.80 -0.08
N TYR A 85 18.34 5.01 -1.13
CA TYR A 85 17.68 3.71 -1.27
C TYR A 85 18.29 2.65 -0.36
N ASP A 86 17.47 1.64 -0.07
CA ASP A 86 17.91 0.44 0.61
C ASP A 86 18.84 -0.36 -0.32
N GLU A 87 20.01 -0.72 0.18
CA GLU A 87 20.90 -1.65 -0.51
C GLU A 87 20.72 -3.11 -0.08
N GLY A 88 20.05 -3.36 1.05
CA GLY A 88 19.92 -4.69 1.65
C GLY A 88 21.27 -5.39 1.80
N SER A 89 22.28 -4.69 2.34
CA SER A 89 23.64 -5.18 2.42
C SER A 89 24.08 -5.46 3.85
N ASP A 90 24.95 -6.45 4.03
CA ASP A 90 25.52 -6.79 5.34
C ASP A 90 26.16 -5.59 6.05
N ARG A 91 26.57 -4.54 5.31
CA ARG A 91 27.14 -3.32 5.89
C ARG A 91 26.11 -2.43 6.59
N PHE A 92 24.89 -2.35 6.07
CA PHE A 92 23.87 -1.40 6.54
C PHE A 92 22.61 -2.07 7.13
N GLY A 93 22.58 -3.40 7.14
CA GLY A 93 21.48 -4.19 7.66
C GLY A 93 20.80 -5.03 6.58
N THR A 94 20.21 -6.13 7.01
CA THR A 94 19.36 -6.98 6.18
C THR A 94 18.03 -7.20 6.89
N PHE A 95 17.02 -7.65 6.14
CA PHE A 95 15.67 -7.82 6.68
C PHE A 95 15.60 -8.82 7.84
N ASP A 96 16.12 -10.04 7.64
CA ASP A 96 15.83 -11.21 8.48
C ASP A 96 16.57 -11.27 9.83
N VAL A 97 17.50 -10.34 10.09
CA VAL A 97 18.31 -10.36 11.32
C VAL A 97 18.27 -9.02 12.03
N PRO A 98 18.31 -8.98 13.37
CA PRO A 98 18.47 -7.74 14.12
C PRO A 98 19.74 -7.00 13.71
N LEU A 99 19.69 -5.66 13.76
CA LEU A 99 20.84 -4.83 13.44
C LEU A 99 21.98 -5.06 14.45
N THR A 100 23.18 -5.26 13.93
CA THR A 100 24.40 -5.31 14.74
C THR A 100 24.89 -3.91 15.07
N SER A 101 25.64 -3.74 16.15
CA SER A 101 26.23 -2.44 16.51
C SER A 101 27.03 -1.82 15.37
N THR A 102 27.79 -2.62 14.61
CA THR A 102 28.54 -2.10 13.45
C THR A 102 27.62 -1.60 12.33
N GLN A 103 26.48 -2.25 12.09
CA GLN A 103 25.51 -1.79 11.10
C GLN A 103 24.82 -0.50 11.54
N ILE A 104 24.48 -0.40 12.83
CA ILE A 104 23.92 0.81 13.44
C ILE A 104 24.92 1.97 13.28
N ASP A 105 26.17 1.78 13.74
CA ASP A 105 27.24 2.79 13.64
C ASP A 105 27.45 3.27 12.20
N ASN A 106 27.40 2.37 11.20
CA ASN A 106 27.55 2.74 9.80
C ASN A 106 26.42 3.65 9.30
N VAL A 107 25.19 3.42 9.74
CA VAL A 107 24.01 4.20 9.32
C VAL A 107 24.01 5.54 10.03
N GLU A 108 24.27 5.57 11.34
CA GLU A 108 24.41 6.79 12.13
C GLU A 108 25.55 7.68 11.59
N HIS A 109 26.67 7.07 11.17
CA HIS A 109 27.77 7.82 10.56
C HIS A 109 27.37 8.48 9.24
N LEU A 110 26.65 7.76 8.37
CA LEU A 110 26.11 8.32 7.13
C LEU A 110 25.12 9.46 7.43
N MET A 111 24.22 9.27 8.40
CA MET A 111 23.29 10.31 8.85
C MET A 111 24.03 11.54 9.37
N THR A 112 25.08 11.36 10.16
CA THR A 112 25.93 12.44 10.68
C THR A 112 26.60 13.20 9.53
N ASP A 113 27.22 12.49 8.58
CA ASP A 113 27.89 13.10 7.43
C ASP A 113 26.95 13.96 6.56
N ILE A 114 25.70 13.51 6.41
CA ILE A 114 24.63 14.26 5.75
C ILE A 114 24.25 15.51 6.57
N GLY A 115 24.06 15.35 7.88
CA GLY A 115 23.69 16.44 8.79
C GLY A 115 24.75 17.54 8.90
N ASP A 116 26.03 17.17 8.90
CA ASP A 116 27.18 18.10 8.95
C ASP A 116 27.25 19.06 7.75
N ARG A 117 26.43 18.81 6.71
CA ARG A 117 26.32 19.63 5.50
C ARG A 117 24.96 20.34 5.38
N ASP A 118 24.24 20.45 6.50
CA ASP A 118 22.90 21.04 6.58
C ASP A 118 21.89 20.37 5.63
N LEU A 119 22.12 19.10 5.28
CA LEU A 119 21.20 18.30 4.46
C LEU A 119 20.28 17.47 5.37
N LYS A 120 19.04 17.31 4.91
CA LYS A 120 18.06 16.37 5.47
C LYS A 120 18.12 15.05 4.70
N GLY A 121 17.98 13.92 5.38
CA GLY A 121 17.94 12.61 4.77
C GLY A 121 16.56 11.96 4.82
N ILE A 122 16.19 11.30 3.72
CA ILE A 122 14.99 10.48 3.58
C ILE A 122 15.47 9.07 3.24
N TYR A 123 15.26 8.11 4.15
CA TYR A 123 15.99 6.84 4.13
C TYR A 123 15.07 5.65 3.87
N SER A 124 15.28 4.93 2.77
CA SER A 124 14.75 3.57 2.62
C SER A 124 15.62 2.64 3.45
N ARG A 125 15.07 2.23 4.59
CA ARG A 125 15.71 1.30 5.51
C ARG A 125 15.15 -0.10 5.28
N THR A 126 16.01 -1.11 5.30
CA THR A 126 15.70 -2.46 4.80
C THR A 126 14.46 -3.06 5.43
N LYS A 127 14.24 -2.89 6.74
CA LYS A 127 13.09 -3.49 7.41
C LYS A 127 11.81 -2.74 7.05
N ILE A 128 11.75 -1.43 7.30
CA ILE A 128 10.57 -0.60 7.01
C ILE A 128 10.19 -0.67 5.52
N PHE A 129 11.17 -0.55 4.62
CA PHE A 129 10.94 -0.60 3.17
C PHE A 129 10.34 -1.95 2.74
N ARG A 130 10.90 -3.08 3.20
CA ARG A 130 10.41 -4.41 2.86
C ARG A 130 9.00 -4.68 3.40
N LEU A 131 8.70 -4.25 4.62
CA LEU A 131 7.37 -4.43 5.20
C LEU A 131 6.30 -3.66 4.44
N ALA A 132 6.65 -2.49 3.89
CA ALA A 132 5.75 -1.70 3.06
C ALA A 132 5.43 -2.37 1.71
N GLU A 133 6.15 -3.43 1.33
CA GLU A 133 5.86 -4.18 0.12
C GLU A 133 4.63 -5.09 0.24
N GLY A 134 4.20 -5.41 1.48
CA GLY A 134 3.04 -6.25 1.74
C GLY A 134 1.72 -5.62 1.29
N GLN A 135 0.76 -6.45 0.91
CA GLN A 135 -0.50 -6.02 0.32
C GLN A 135 -1.70 -6.47 1.16
N ARG A 136 -2.66 -5.55 1.31
CA ARG A 136 -3.99 -5.81 1.87
C ARG A 136 -5.05 -5.13 1.00
N LEU A 137 -5.99 -5.93 0.51
CA LEU A 137 -7.12 -5.48 -0.27
C LEU A 137 -8.40 -5.69 0.53
N GLU A 138 -9.24 -4.67 0.60
CA GLU A 138 -10.50 -4.74 1.35
C GLU A 138 -11.69 -4.54 0.42
N TYR A 139 -12.28 -5.64 -0.05
CA TYR A 139 -13.44 -5.62 -0.92
C TYR A 139 -14.72 -5.38 -0.14
N GLU A 140 -15.16 -4.12 -0.15
CA GLU A 140 -16.37 -3.70 0.57
C GLU A 140 -17.64 -3.98 -0.23
N VAL A 141 -18.74 -4.19 0.50
CA VAL A 141 -20.08 -4.23 -0.09
C VAL A 141 -20.61 -2.80 -0.25
N SER A 142 -21.09 -2.50 -1.45
CA SER A 142 -21.49 -1.15 -1.83
C SER A 142 -23.00 -1.05 -2.05
N PRO A 143 -23.68 -0.02 -1.52
CA PRO A 143 -25.08 0.21 -1.83
C PRO A 143 -25.20 0.63 -3.31
N ASN A 144 -26.05 -0.07 -4.07
CA ASN A 144 -26.33 0.22 -5.48
C ASN A 144 -25.14 0.05 -6.44
N GLY A 145 -24.12 -0.73 -6.08
CA GLY A 145 -23.02 -1.07 -6.99
C GLY A 145 -22.12 0.11 -7.35
N SER A 146 -21.86 1.03 -6.40
CA SER A 146 -20.82 2.05 -6.60
C SER A 146 -19.47 1.38 -6.83
N THR A 147 -18.77 1.79 -7.90
CA THR A 147 -17.46 1.29 -8.31
C THR A 147 -16.30 2.14 -7.81
N THR A 148 -16.57 3.18 -7.02
CA THR A 148 -15.54 4.14 -6.56
C THR A 148 -15.38 4.14 -5.03
N ILE A 149 -16.08 3.24 -4.32
CA ILE A 149 -15.88 3.09 -2.88
C ILE A 149 -14.54 2.40 -2.67
N ASN A 150 -13.82 2.82 -1.63
CA ASN A 150 -12.52 2.29 -1.25
C ASN A 150 -11.57 2.18 -2.46
N ASP A 151 -11.43 3.26 -3.23
CA ASP A 151 -10.59 3.32 -4.44
C ASP A 151 -10.85 2.20 -5.47
N GLY A 152 -12.08 1.67 -5.50
CA GLY A 152 -12.47 0.60 -6.44
C GLY A 152 -12.41 -0.81 -5.85
N PHE A 153 -11.91 -1.00 -4.63
CA PHE A 153 -11.94 -2.28 -3.92
C PHE A 153 -13.35 -2.55 -3.38
N CYS A 154 -14.26 -2.89 -4.27
CA CYS A 154 -15.67 -3.16 -3.94
C CYS A 154 -16.29 -4.21 -4.86
N TYR A 155 -17.39 -4.80 -4.39
CA TYR A 155 -18.20 -5.72 -5.18
C TYR A 155 -19.17 -4.98 -6.11
N GLN A 156 -19.14 -5.32 -7.40
CA GLN A 156 -20.04 -4.82 -8.43
C GLN A 156 -21.46 -5.36 -8.27
N ASN A 157 -21.59 -6.65 -7.95
CA ASN A 157 -22.88 -7.31 -7.83
C ASN A 157 -23.11 -7.73 -6.39
N VAL A 158 -24.25 -7.31 -5.82
CA VAL A 158 -24.71 -7.72 -4.49
C VAL A 158 -26.13 -8.27 -4.54
N MET A 159 -26.47 -9.17 -3.63
CA MET A 159 -27.81 -9.75 -3.54
C MET A 159 -28.84 -8.66 -3.24
N TYR A 160 -29.90 -8.62 -4.05
CA TYR A 160 -30.96 -7.62 -3.95
C TYR A 160 -31.60 -7.60 -2.55
N ASN A 161 -31.89 -6.40 -2.03
CA ASN A 161 -32.53 -6.16 -0.72
C ASN A 161 -31.83 -6.71 0.53
N THR A 162 -30.57 -7.16 0.43
CA THR A 162 -29.80 -7.61 1.60
C THR A 162 -29.00 -6.49 2.28
N TYR A 163 -28.74 -5.38 1.58
CA TYR A 163 -27.94 -4.28 2.11
C TYR A 163 -28.58 -3.62 3.34
N THR A 164 -27.85 -3.56 4.46
CA THR A 164 -28.32 -2.98 5.71
C THR A 164 -27.16 -2.51 6.59
N THR A 165 -27.49 -1.98 7.78
CA THR A 165 -26.51 -1.66 8.81
C THR A 165 -26.68 -2.60 9.98
N ASP A 166 -25.58 -3.16 10.47
CA ASP A 166 -25.54 -3.98 11.67
C ASP A 166 -24.38 -3.56 12.56
N THR A 167 -24.65 -3.25 13.83
CA THR A 167 -23.64 -2.80 14.81
C THR A 167 -22.69 -1.70 14.30
N GLY A 168 -23.21 -0.79 13.44
CA GLY A 168 -22.44 0.31 12.85
C GLY A 168 -21.67 -0.05 11.58
N ARG A 169 -21.71 -1.31 11.14
CA ARG A 169 -21.11 -1.80 9.89
C ARG A 169 -22.12 -1.80 8.76
N THR A 170 -21.64 -1.54 7.55
CA THR A 170 -22.37 -1.73 6.30
C THR A 170 -22.27 -3.20 5.91
N VAL A 171 -23.40 -3.90 5.75
CA VAL A 171 -23.39 -5.35 5.49
C VAL A 171 -24.47 -5.80 4.54
N LEU A 172 -24.29 -6.98 3.96
CA LEU A 172 -25.32 -7.78 3.30
C LEU A 172 -25.89 -8.77 4.32
N HIS A 173 -27.14 -8.58 4.72
CA HIS A 173 -27.89 -9.45 5.61
C HIS A 173 -28.87 -10.30 4.79
N ALA A 174 -28.54 -11.58 4.61
CA ALA A 174 -29.42 -12.55 3.96
C ALA A 174 -30.16 -13.40 5.00
N LYS A 175 -31.49 -13.49 4.85
CA LYS A 175 -32.42 -14.02 5.86
C LYS A 175 -33.09 -15.31 5.45
N THR A 176 -33.16 -16.25 6.37
CA THR A 176 -33.83 -17.54 6.21
C THR A 176 -35.33 -17.49 6.50
N TRP A 177 -36.05 -18.55 6.12
CA TRP A 177 -37.43 -18.78 6.55
C TRP A 177 -37.49 -19.00 8.07
N PRO A 178 -38.44 -18.41 8.83
CA PRO A 178 -39.71 -17.80 8.42
C PRO A 178 -39.72 -16.27 8.40
N ALA A 179 -38.65 -15.60 7.97
CA ALA A 179 -38.69 -14.14 7.80
C ALA A 179 -39.89 -13.69 6.93
N GLU A 180 -40.41 -12.47 7.18
CA GLU A 180 -41.55 -11.89 6.43
C GLU A 180 -41.27 -11.84 4.91
N PHE A 181 -39.98 -11.65 4.56
CA PHE A 181 -39.45 -11.71 3.20
C PHE A 181 -38.13 -12.50 3.25
N PRO A 182 -38.16 -13.84 3.13
CA PRO A 182 -36.95 -14.65 3.18
C PRO A 182 -36.22 -14.61 1.84
N ASP A 183 -34.89 -14.61 1.90
CA ASP A 183 -34.04 -14.62 0.72
C ASP A 183 -33.86 -16.05 0.19
N SER A 184 -33.57 -16.17 -1.11
CA SER A 184 -33.19 -17.46 -1.70
C SER A 184 -31.69 -17.68 -1.61
N PRO A 185 -31.22 -18.93 -1.37
CA PRO A 185 -29.81 -19.27 -1.48
C PRO A 185 -29.21 -18.75 -2.79
N GLY A 186 -28.00 -18.18 -2.74
CA GLY A 186 -27.44 -17.47 -3.89
C GLY A 186 -26.15 -16.73 -3.58
N LEU A 187 -25.62 -16.06 -4.61
CA LEU A 187 -24.45 -15.19 -4.46
C LEU A 187 -24.84 -13.95 -3.66
N LEU A 188 -24.25 -13.77 -2.48
CA LEU A 188 -24.32 -12.52 -1.71
C LEU A 188 -23.60 -11.42 -2.46
N CYS A 189 -22.39 -11.70 -2.93
CA CYS A 189 -21.62 -10.76 -3.72
C CYS A 189 -20.68 -11.48 -4.69
N ASN A 190 -20.39 -10.81 -5.81
CA ASN A 190 -19.44 -11.24 -6.84
C ASN A 190 -19.05 -10.08 -7.75
N GLY A 191 -18.01 -10.29 -8.54
CA GLY A 191 -17.45 -9.32 -9.47
C GLY A 191 -16.79 -8.19 -8.69
N ILE A 192 -15.54 -8.37 -8.29
CA ILE A 192 -14.75 -7.27 -7.73
C ILE A 192 -14.36 -6.28 -8.85
N TYR A 193 -14.40 -4.98 -8.56
CA TYR A 193 -14.07 -3.94 -9.54
C TYR A 193 -12.56 -3.82 -9.76
N GLU A 194 -11.79 -3.51 -8.70
CA GLU A 194 -10.33 -3.50 -8.78
C GLU A 194 -9.77 -4.91 -8.56
N ASN A 195 -9.48 -5.61 -9.65
CA ASN A 195 -9.08 -7.03 -9.63
C ASN A 195 -7.69 -7.30 -10.25
N MET A 196 -6.94 -6.25 -10.57
CA MET A 196 -5.63 -6.35 -11.21
C MET A 196 -4.49 -6.45 -10.22
N GLN A 197 -4.65 -5.84 -9.03
CA GLN A 197 -3.59 -5.71 -8.02
C GLN A 197 -3.01 -7.05 -7.52
N HIS A 198 -3.75 -8.17 -7.62
CA HIS A 198 -3.21 -9.48 -7.25
C HIS A 198 -2.29 -10.11 -8.31
N SER A 199 -2.16 -9.45 -9.47
CA SER A 199 -1.61 -10.01 -10.70
C SER A 199 -0.57 -9.11 -11.36
N ASP A 200 -0.28 -7.97 -10.76
CA ASP A 200 0.56 -6.96 -11.36
C ASP A 200 2.06 -7.33 -11.35
N PHE A 201 2.39 -8.41 -10.65
CA PHE A 201 3.69 -9.08 -10.58
C PHE A 201 4.85 -8.14 -10.30
N ILE A 202 4.64 -7.06 -9.55
CA ILE A 202 5.73 -6.17 -9.16
C ILE A 202 6.78 -7.01 -8.41
N ASN A 203 7.94 -7.21 -9.06
CA ASN A 203 9.06 -8.04 -8.58
C ASN A 203 8.70 -9.50 -8.21
N GLY A 204 7.61 -10.05 -8.76
CA GLY A 204 7.16 -11.42 -8.49
C GLY A 204 6.55 -11.64 -7.11
N LYS A 205 6.19 -10.57 -6.40
CA LYS A 205 5.65 -10.60 -5.02
C LYS A 205 4.28 -11.28 -4.94
N ASP A 206 3.44 -11.09 -5.95
CA ASP A 206 2.11 -11.70 -6.01
C ASP A 206 2.11 -13.22 -6.18
N ARG A 207 3.29 -13.85 -6.27
CA ARG A 207 3.44 -15.31 -6.41
C ARG A 207 3.33 -16.05 -5.08
N GLY A 208 3.33 -15.34 -3.95
CA GLY A 208 3.15 -15.90 -2.61
C GLY A 208 1.75 -16.47 -2.37
N ASP A 209 1.51 -16.92 -1.14
CA ASP A 209 0.16 -17.31 -0.73
C ASP A 209 -0.67 -16.07 -0.39
N TRP A 210 -1.96 -16.16 -0.69
CA TRP A 210 -2.97 -15.14 -0.46
C TRP A 210 -4.03 -15.66 0.52
N PHE A 211 -4.32 -14.86 1.54
CA PHE A 211 -5.17 -15.21 2.67
C PHE A 211 -6.50 -14.49 2.57
N LEU A 212 -7.59 -15.25 2.46
CA LEU A 212 -8.95 -14.74 2.36
C LEU A 212 -9.55 -14.62 3.76
N LYS A 213 -9.94 -13.41 4.14
CA LYS A 213 -10.47 -13.07 5.47
C LYS A 213 -11.87 -12.45 5.32
N PRO A 214 -12.90 -13.27 5.07
CA PRO A 214 -14.26 -12.75 4.96
C PRO A 214 -14.79 -12.35 6.34
N MET A 215 -15.20 -11.09 6.48
CA MET A 215 -15.78 -10.56 7.72
C MET A 215 -17.28 -10.84 7.75
N MET A 216 -17.73 -11.76 8.60
CA MET A 216 -19.16 -12.09 8.72
C MET A 216 -19.56 -12.59 10.10
N ARG A 217 -20.88 -12.65 10.35
CA ARG A 217 -21.47 -13.31 11.53
C ARG A 217 -22.73 -14.09 11.18
N ILE A 218 -23.09 -15.01 12.08
CA ILE A 218 -24.40 -15.65 12.15
C ILE A 218 -25.02 -15.34 13.53
N ASN A 219 -26.29 -15.69 13.77
CA ASN A 219 -26.83 -15.54 15.11
C ASN A 219 -26.16 -16.50 16.09
N GLN A 220 -25.95 -16.06 17.33
CA GLN A 220 -25.45 -16.94 18.40
C GLN A 220 -26.39 -18.15 18.62
N SER A 221 -27.70 -17.96 18.48
CA SER A 221 -28.70 -19.04 18.66
C SER A 221 -28.58 -20.16 17.64
N ASP A 222 -28.01 -19.88 16.46
CA ASP A 222 -27.86 -20.87 15.39
C ASP A 222 -26.58 -21.70 15.59
N PHE A 223 -25.69 -21.28 16.49
CA PHE A 223 -24.39 -21.90 16.68
C PHE A 223 -24.47 -23.23 17.43
N ASN A 224 -23.76 -24.22 16.88
CA ASN A 224 -23.48 -25.49 17.51
C ASN A 224 -22.09 -25.95 17.07
N SER A 225 -21.19 -26.21 18.03
CA SER A 225 -19.78 -26.55 17.80
C SER A 225 -19.54 -27.86 17.04
N THR A 226 -20.59 -28.68 16.88
CA THR A 226 -20.57 -29.95 16.13
C THR A 226 -21.33 -29.88 14.81
N SER A 227 -22.04 -28.79 14.53
CA SER A 227 -22.88 -28.67 13.34
C SER A 227 -22.07 -28.56 12.05
N SER A 228 -22.35 -29.45 11.10
CA SER A 228 -21.78 -29.42 9.75
C SER A 228 -22.64 -28.63 8.75
N THR A 229 -23.67 -27.92 9.21
CA THR A 229 -24.55 -27.13 8.33
C THR A 229 -23.75 -26.05 7.60
N PRO A 230 -23.82 -25.99 6.25
CA PRO A 230 -23.11 -24.99 5.47
C PRO A 230 -23.77 -23.61 5.61
N VAL A 231 -22.95 -22.57 5.77
CA VAL A 231 -23.41 -21.18 5.90
C VAL A 231 -23.14 -20.44 4.59
N VAL A 232 -21.85 -20.34 4.22
CA VAL A 232 -21.40 -19.76 2.95
C VAL A 232 -20.32 -20.60 2.30
N ALA A 233 -20.15 -20.42 1.00
CA ALA A 233 -18.99 -20.86 0.24
C ALA A 233 -18.25 -19.63 -0.29
N ILE A 234 -16.94 -19.56 -0.05
CA ILE A 234 -16.06 -18.63 -0.75
C ILE A 234 -15.61 -19.32 -2.02
N VAL A 235 -15.93 -18.75 -3.18
CA VAL A 235 -15.61 -19.32 -4.50
C VAL A 235 -14.64 -18.41 -5.21
N THR A 236 -13.42 -18.91 -5.42
CA THR A 236 -12.35 -18.12 -6.05
C THR A 236 -12.24 -18.45 -7.54
N GLN A 237 -12.03 -17.41 -8.35
CA GLN A 237 -11.65 -17.53 -9.76
C GLN A 237 -10.23 -17.04 -9.99
N ASN A 238 -9.53 -17.69 -10.90
CA ASN A 238 -8.21 -17.24 -11.36
C ASN A 238 -8.34 -16.11 -12.39
N PHE A 239 -7.19 -15.63 -12.86
CA PHE A 239 -7.05 -14.62 -13.89
C PHE A 239 -7.91 -14.86 -15.14
N GLU A 240 -8.02 -16.10 -15.63
CA GLU A 240 -8.84 -16.42 -16.81
C GLU A 240 -10.35 -16.57 -16.51
N GLY A 241 -10.75 -16.52 -15.24
CA GLY A 241 -12.12 -16.70 -14.77
C GLY A 241 -12.48 -18.17 -14.49
N THR A 242 -11.51 -19.07 -14.51
CA THR A 242 -11.70 -20.48 -14.12
C THR A 242 -11.79 -20.58 -12.61
N LYS A 243 -12.78 -21.32 -12.12
CA LYS A 243 -12.92 -21.61 -10.69
C LYS A 243 -11.68 -22.38 -10.19
N ILE A 244 -11.00 -21.82 -9.20
CA ILE A 244 -9.84 -22.43 -8.54
C ILE A 244 -10.32 -23.42 -7.49
N ASP A 245 -11.11 -22.92 -6.54
CA ASP A 245 -11.54 -23.68 -5.37
C ASP A 245 -12.86 -23.13 -4.83
N SER A 246 -13.43 -23.84 -3.86
CA SER A 246 -14.51 -23.36 -3.02
C SER A 246 -14.37 -23.87 -1.60
N VAL A 247 -14.25 -22.93 -0.66
CA VAL A 247 -14.18 -23.22 0.77
C VAL A 247 -15.55 -23.01 1.39
N ILE A 248 -16.10 -24.07 1.99
CA ILE A 248 -17.40 -24.01 2.68
C ILE A 248 -17.18 -23.73 4.16
N ILE A 249 -17.63 -22.56 4.61
CA ILE A 249 -17.68 -22.19 6.02
C ILE A 249 -19.00 -22.72 6.59
N LYS A 250 -18.89 -23.55 7.62
CA LYS A 250 -20.01 -24.21 8.33
C LYS A 250 -20.24 -23.54 9.68
N ILE A 251 -21.40 -23.79 10.28
CA ILE A 251 -21.76 -23.25 11.61
C ILE A 251 -20.65 -23.50 12.64
N LYS A 252 -20.11 -24.73 12.72
CA LYS A 252 -19.04 -25.06 13.67
C LYS A 252 -17.76 -24.25 13.51
N ASN A 253 -17.50 -23.67 12.33
CA ASN A 253 -16.26 -22.94 12.05
C ASN A 253 -16.26 -21.53 12.67
N PHE A 254 -17.41 -21.02 13.12
CA PHE A 254 -17.52 -19.74 13.85
C PHE A 254 -17.00 -19.80 15.30
N ARG A 255 -16.63 -20.99 15.78
CA ARG A 255 -16.12 -21.17 17.15
C ARG A 255 -14.79 -20.46 17.37
N ASP A 256 -14.59 -19.92 18.57
CA ASP A 256 -13.29 -19.54 19.09
C ASP A 256 -12.45 -20.77 19.49
N ASP A 257 -11.24 -20.53 19.97
CA ASP A 257 -10.32 -21.60 20.39
C ASP A 257 -10.83 -22.40 21.60
N ASN A 258 -11.75 -21.83 22.37
CA ASN A 258 -12.43 -22.51 23.48
C ASN A 258 -13.68 -23.28 23.02
N GLY A 259 -13.97 -23.29 21.72
CA GLY A 259 -15.13 -23.98 21.13
C GLY A 259 -16.45 -23.22 21.25
N ASN A 260 -16.44 -21.94 21.64
CA ASN A 260 -17.62 -21.12 21.86
C ASN A 260 -17.84 -20.09 20.74
N TYR A 261 -19.05 -19.54 20.65
CA TYR A 261 -19.37 -18.42 19.78
C TYR A 261 -20.40 -17.52 20.45
N ASN A 262 -20.22 -16.21 20.33
CA ASN A 262 -21.04 -15.19 21.00
C ASN A 262 -21.86 -14.33 20.02
N GLY A 263 -21.94 -14.71 18.74
CA GLY A 263 -22.62 -13.92 17.72
C GLY A 263 -21.80 -12.76 17.16
N SER A 264 -20.52 -12.60 17.53
CA SER A 264 -19.67 -11.54 16.98
C SER A 264 -19.34 -11.77 15.50
N TYR A 265 -18.93 -10.71 14.83
CA TYR A 265 -18.21 -10.82 13.56
C TYR A 265 -16.92 -11.62 13.72
N LYS A 266 -16.58 -12.36 12.67
CA LYS A 266 -15.38 -13.18 12.54
C LYS A 266 -14.77 -12.92 11.17
N GLU A 267 -13.45 -12.80 11.16
CA GLU A 267 -12.61 -12.81 9.96
C GLU A 267 -11.73 -14.08 9.89
N VAL A 268 -11.41 -14.66 11.06
CA VAL A 268 -10.73 -15.94 11.21
C VAL A 268 -11.72 -17.02 11.64
N PHE A 269 -11.68 -18.16 10.94
CA PHE A 269 -12.55 -19.31 11.16
C PHE A 269 -11.75 -20.51 11.62
N ASN A 270 -12.34 -21.29 12.53
CA ASN A 270 -11.67 -22.46 13.07
C ASN A 270 -12.00 -23.72 12.23
N PHE A 271 -11.02 -24.17 11.45
CA PHE A 271 -11.10 -25.40 10.64
C PHE A 271 -10.46 -26.62 11.32
N THR A 272 -10.18 -26.56 12.62
CA THR A 272 -9.54 -27.66 13.36
C THR A 272 -10.28 -28.98 13.13
N GLY A 273 -9.53 -30.00 12.72
CA GLY A 273 -10.05 -31.34 12.40
C GLY A 273 -10.56 -31.50 10.95
N GLU A 274 -10.43 -30.48 10.11
CA GLU A 274 -10.69 -30.55 8.67
C GLU A 274 -9.36 -30.62 7.89
N ILE A 275 -9.36 -31.27 6.71
CA ILE A 275 -8.17 -31.44 5.87
C ILE A 275 -8.26 -30.46 4.70
N GLY A 276 -7.23 -29.62 4.52
CA GLY A 276 -7.12 -28.69 3.40
C GLY A 276 -6.50 -27.34 3.80
N ASN A 277 -6.11 -26.55 2.80
CA ASN A 277 -5.71 -25.15 2.97
C ASN A 277 -6.97 -24.29 2.90
N PHE A 278 -7.61 -24.04 4.03
CA PHE A 278 -8.86 -23.28 4.07
C PHE A 278 -8.56 -21.79 3.98
N LEU A 279 -9.19 -21.13 3.02
CA LEU A 279 -9.09 -19.68 2.81
C LEU A 279 -7.66 -19.20 2.49
N VAL A 280 -6.81 -20.08 1.93
CA VAL A 280 -5.47 -19.73 1.45
C VAL A 280 -5.33 -20.21 0.02
N ILE A 281 -4.87 -19.34 -0.89
CA ILE A 281 -4.72 -19.63 -2.31
C ILE A 281 -3.34 -19.20 -2.79
N SER A 282 -2.68 -20.03 -3.58
CA SER A 282 -1.40 -19.66 -4.18
C SER A 282 -1.56 -18.60 -5.26
N GLY A 283 -0.73 -17.56 -5.24
CA GLY A 283 -0.68 -16.50 -6.24
C GLY A 283 0.15 -16.85 -7.49
N ARG A 284 0.63 -18.08 -7.64
CA ARG A 284 1.53 -18.45 -8.74
C ARG A 284 0.82 -18.55 -10.10
N SER A 285 1.41 -18.00 -11.16
CA SER A 285 0.93 -18.20 -12.54
C SER A 285 1.28 -19.56 -13.13
N ASP A 286 2.41 -20.12 -12.72
CA ASP A 286 2.95 -21.40 -13.21
C ASP A 286 2.28 -22.64 -12.59
N THR A 287 1.35 -22.44 -11.65
CA THR A 287 0.67 -23.49 -10.91
C THR A 287 -0.78 -23.59 -11.38
N THR A 288 -1.21 -24.77 -11.82
CA THR A 288 -2.62 -25.02 -12.13
C THR A 288 -3.45 -24.82 -10.86
N GLY A 289 -4.43 -23.92 -10.91
CA GLY A 289 -5.20 -23.51 -9.73
C GLY A 289 -4.56 -22.39 -8.91
N GLY A 290 -3.51 -21.73 -9.39
CA GLY A 290 -3.04 -20.47 -8.80
C GLY A 290 -3.90 -19.28 -9.24
N LEU A 291 -3.96 -18.24 -8.41
CA LEU A 291 -4.73 -17.01 -8.64
C LEU A 291 -4.36 -16.36 -9.97
N ASN A 292 -3.05 -16.30 -10.25
CA ASN A 292 -2.51 -15.71 -11.47
C ASN A 292 -2.37 -16.70 -12.63
N HIS A 293 -2.92 -17.91 -12.52
CA HIS A 293 -2.85 -18.88 -13.59
C HIS A 293 -3.58 -18.36 -14.84
N GLY A 294 -2.87 -18.34 -15.97
CA GLY A 294 -3.36 -17.81 -17.24
C GLY A 294 -3.12 -16.31 -17.44
N ASN A 295 -2.45 -15.64 -16.51
CA ASN A 295 -1.96 -14.28 -16.74
C ASN A 295 -0.89 -14.31 -17.85
N ASN A 296 -1.16 -13.60 -18.94
CA ASN A 296 -0.30 -13.46 -20.13
C ASN A 296 0.36 -12.07 -20.24
N GLY A 297 0.26 -11.24 -19.19
CA GLY A 297 0.73 -9.86 -19.14
C GLY A 297 -0.32 -8.80 -19.46
N ASP A 298 -1.56 -9.19 -19.81
CA ASP A 298 -2.67 -8.27 -20.07
C ASP A 298 -3.56 -8.11 -18.83
N LEU A 299 -3.13 -7.27 -17.87
CA LEU A 299 -3.81 -7.07 -16.59
C LEU A 299 -5.28 -6.64 -16.74
N GLU A 300 -5.61 -5.84 -17.77
CA GLU A 300 -6.98 -5.38 -18.03
C GLU A 300 -7.96 -6.54 -18.33
N SER A 301 -7.43 -7.72 -18.67
CA SER A 301 -8.23 -8.93 -18.91
C SER A 301 -8.49 -9.79 -17.66
N SER A 302 -7.99 -9.36 -16.49
CA SER A 302 -8.15 -10.09 -15.23
C SER A 302 -9.62 -10.38 -14.92
N LYS A 303 -9.89 -11.63 -14.53
CA LYS A 303 -11.19 -12.10 -14.05
C LYS A 303 -11.09 -12.74 -12.67
N ILE A 304 -10.06 -12.38 -11.92
CA ILE A 304 -9.96 -12.78 -10.52
C ILE A 304 -11.19 -12.28 -9.78
N ASP A 305 -11.77 -13.15 -8.96
CA ASP A 305 -12.95 -12.84 -8.17
C ASP A 305 -13.02 -13.72 -6.92
N PHE A 306 -13.52 -13.15 -5.82
CA PHE A 306 -13.75 -13.83 -4.55
C PHE A 306 -15.23 -13.76 -4.22
N LYS A 307 -15.98 -14.71 -4.77
CA LYS A 307 -17.45 -14.73 -4.67
C LYS A 307 -17.87 -15.30 -3.33
N VAL A 308 -18.96 -14.77 -2.78
CA VAL A 308 -19.57 -15.30 -1.57
C VAL A 308 -20.93 -15.87 -1.90
N TYR A 309 -21.08 -17.18 -1.80
CA TYR A 309 -22.34 -17.90 -2.00
C TYR A 309 -22.96 -18.30 -0.67
N TRP A 310 -24.20 -17.91 -0.40
CA TRP A 310 -24.94 -18.27 0.81
C TRP A 310 -25.90 -19.42 0.57
N PHE A 311 -25.90 -20.40 1.50
CA PHE A 311 -26.66 -21.65 1.37
C PHE A 311 -28.11 -21.57 1.86
N GLY A 312 -28.53 -20.46 2.47
CA GLY A 312 -29.90 -20.28 2.96
C GLY A 312 -30.28 -21.14 4.16
N GLN A 313 -29.31 -21.66 4.91
CA GLN A 313 -29.56 -22.54 6.07
C GLN A 313 -29.64 -21.77 7.40
N VAL A 314 -28.95 -20.64 7.50
CA VAL A 314 -28.97 -19.70 8.65
C VAL A 314 -28.82 -18.28 8.14
N ASP A 315 -29.27 -17.29 8.91
CA ASP A 315 -29.06 -15.89 8.59
C ASP A 315 -27.55 -15.56 8.61
N VAL A 316 -27.11 -14.73 7.67
CA VAL A 316 -25.72 -14.29 7.61
C VAL A 316 -25.65 -12.78 7.39
N TRP A 317 -24.74 -12.13 8.10
CA TRP A 317 -24.35 -10.75 7.87
C TRP A 317 -22.92 -10.75 7.36
N PHE A 318 -22.73 -10.40 6.09
CA PHE A 318 -21.43 -10.30 5.45
C PHE A 318 -21.06 -8.83 5.23
N ASP A 319 -19.89 -8.43 5.71
CA ASP A 319 -19.41 -7.05 5.68
C ASP A 319 -18.49 -6.82 4.47
N LYS A 320 -17.32 -7.47 4.50
CA LYS A 320 -16.28 -7.30 3.48
C LYS A 320 -15.44 -8.56 3.32
N MET A 321 -14.68 -8.63 2.23
CA MET A 321 -13.61 -9.61 2.05
C MET A 321 -12.27 -8.89 2.12
N THR A 322 -11.49 -9.16 3.17
CA THR A 322 -10.08 -8.76 3.20
C THR A 322 -9.24 -9.85 2.54
N VAL A 323 -8.28 -9.46 1.71
CA VAL A 323 -7.36 -10.36 1.02
C VAL A 323 -5.95 -9.84 1.23
N ASP A 324 -5.15 -10.61 1.98
CA ASP A 324 -3.77 -10.25 2.29
C ASP A 324 -2.83 -11.18 1.53
N ASP A 325 -1.70 -10.66 1.06
CA ASP A 325 -0.57 -11.53 0.69
C ASP A 325 0.15 -12.03 1.96
N ASP A 326 1.11 -12.95 1.82
CA ASP A 326 1.86 -13.50 2.95
C ASP A 326 2.55 -12.43 3.81
N PHE A 327 3.10 -11.39 3.18
CA PHE A 327 3.74 -10.29 3.91
C PHE A 327 2.72 -9.46 4.69
N GLY A 328 1.59 -9.11 4.06
CA GLY A 328 0.49 -8.40 4.69
C GLY A 328 -0.11 -9.20 5.86
N ASP A 329 -0.40 -10.50 5.66
CA ASP A 329 -0.99 -11.37 6.68
C ASP A 329 -0.12 -11.38 7.96
N ARG A 330 1.18 -11.59 7.79
CA ARG A 330 2.16 -11.61 8.88
C ARG A 330 2.37 -10.24 9.52
N LEU A 331 2.41 -9.17 8.72
CA LEU A 331 2.51 -7.80 9.23
C LEU A 331 1.36 -7.46 10.17
N PHE A 332 0.12 -7.73 9.75
CA PHE A 332 -1.05 -7.49 10.58
C PHE A 332 -1.23 -8.51 11.72
N GLY A 333 -0.56 -9.65 11.66
CA GLY A 333 -0.39 -10.59 12.77
C GLY A 333 0.56 -10.08 13.87
N GLY A 334 1.35 -9.04 13.57
CA GLY A 334 2.37 -8.51 14.47
C GLY A 334 3.70 -9.27 14.41
N ASP A 335 3.87 -10.17 13.43
CA ASP A 335 5.10 -10.98 13.28
C ASP A 335 6.35 -10.12 13.05
N PHE A 336 6.16 -8.89 12.57
CA PHE A 336 7.22 -7.97 12.19
C PHE A 336 7.33 -6.73 13.09
N ASP A 337 6.63 -6.73 14.22
CA ASP A 337 6.63 -5.59 15.16
C ASP A 337 8.03 -5.31 15.72
N ASP A 338 8.86 -6.34 15.88
CA ASP A 338 10.25 -6.23 16.35
C ASP A 338 11.16 -5.62 15.29
N GLU A 339 10.96 -5.93 14.01
CA GLU A 339 11.71 -5.35 12.89
C GLU A 339 11.43 -3.85 12.73
N ILE A 340 10.17 -3.44 12.93
CA ILE A 340 9.80 -2.02 12.97
C ILE A 340 10.47 -1.34 14.16
N PHE A 341 10.42 -1.97 15.34
CA PHE A 341 11.06 -1.44 16.55
C PHE A 341 12.57 -1.25 16.38
N ASP A 342 13.25 -2.23 15.78
CA ASP A 342 14.70 -2.22 15.58
C ASP A 342 15.16 -0.99 14.77
N GLU A 343 14.49 -0.66 13.67
CA GLU A 343 14.88 0.53 12.89
C GLU A 343 14.43 1.85 13.52
N VAL A 344 13.25 1.89 14.15
CA VAL A 344 12.73 3.10 14.79
C VAL A 344 13.55 3.50 16.01
N SER A 345 13.89 2.54 16.86
CA SER A 345 14.60 2.80 18.13
C SER A 345 16.03 3.29 17.94
N HIS A 346 16.68 2.94 16.83
CA HIS A 346 18.04 3.38 16.53
C HIS A 346 18.08 4.66 15.70
N PHE A 347 17.14 4.88 14.77
CA PHE A 347 17.35 5.91 13.74
C PHE A 347 16.36 7.08 13.78
N THR A 348 15.24 7.01 14.51
CA THR A 348 14.26 8.12 14.49
C THR A 348 14.84 9.44 15.03
N ASP A 349 15.65 9.37 16.09
CA ASP A 349 16.16 10.56 16.77
C ASP A 349 17.44 11.14 16.14
N GLU A 350 17.93 10.52 15.05
CA GLU A 350 19.09 11.01 14.32
C GLU A 350 18.80 12.38 13.68
N PRO A 351 19.59 13.44 13.95
CA PRO A 351 19.23 14.81 13.59
C PRO A 351 18.98 15.06 12.10
N SER A 352 19.65 14.31 11.23
CA SER A 352 19.46 14.40 9.78
C SER A 352 18.41 13.44 9.24
N ASN A 353 17.84 12.55 10.07
CA ASN A 353 16.72 11.71 9.66
C ASN A 353 15.44 12.53 9.60
N TYR A 354 15.09 12.96 8.39
CA TYR A 354 13.82 13.64 8.15
C TYR A 354 12.65 12.66 8.11
N SER A 355 12.83 11.49 7.49
CA SER A 355 11.85 10.42 7.45
C SER A 355 12.41 9.09 6.95
N PHE A 356 11.77 8.00 7.36
CA PHE A 356 11.85 6.72 6.65
C PHE A 356 11.11 6.83 5.31
N TYR A 357 11.50 6.00 4.35
CA TYR A 357 11.05 6.12 2.96
C TYR A 357 10.69 4.81 2.30
N CYS A 358 9.52 4.79 1.65
CA CYS A 358 9.08 3.70 0.78
C CYS A 358 8.84 4.23 -0.64
N ASP A 359 9.40 3.58 -1.64
CA ASP A 359 9.22 3.96 -3.03
C ASP A 359 8.21 3.06 -3.74
N GLU A 360 7.62 3.57 -4.82
CA GLU A 360 6.71 2.85 -5.71
C GLU A 360 5.54 2.14 -5.02
N ALA A 361 4.96 2.76 -3.98
CA ALA A 361 3.81 2.21 -3.30
C ALA A 361 2.57 2.17 -4.22
N VAL A 362 1.83 1.05 -4.20
CA VAL A 362 0.53 0.91 -4.87
C VAL A 362 -0.61 0.97 -3.85
N TYR A 363 -1.86 1.11 -4.32
CA TYR A 363 -3.02 1.30 -3.44
C TYR A 363 -3.22 0.13 -2.47
N SER A 364 -2.98 -1.10 -2.91
CA SER A 364 -3.07 -2.30 -2.05
C SER A 364 -2.05 -2.31 -0.91
N GLN A 365 -1.00 -1.46 -0.95
CA GLN A 365 0.02 -1.37 0.10
C GLN A 365 -0.29 -0.27 1.13
N ILE A 366 -1.27 0.60 0.88
CA ILE A 366 -1.63 1.70 1.79
C ILE A 366 -1.97 1.18 3.20
N PRO A 367 -2.78 0.11 3.39
CA PRO A 367 -3.06 -0.37 4.74
C PRO A 367 -1.81 -0.84 5.49
N CYS A 368 -0.86 -1.46 4.79
CA CYS A 368 0.42 -1.90 5.36
C CYS A 368 1.29 -0.70 5.76
N LEU A 369 1.37 0.32 4.90
CA LEU A 369 2.06 1.59 5.21
C LEU A 369 1.44 2.29 6.43
N GLU A 370 0.12 2.27 6.56
CA GLU A 370 -0.59 2.82 7.73
C GLU A 370 -0.29 2.04 9.01
N TYR A 371 -0.29 0.71 8.94
CA TYR A 371 0.10 -0.15 10.07
C TYR A 371 1.51 0.17 10.55
N ILE A 372 2.47 0.17 9.62
CA ILE A 372 3.88 0.46 9.90
C ILE A 372 4.01 1.84 10.54
N LYS A 373 3.41 2.88 9.94
CA LYS A 373 3.45 4.24 10.49
C LYS A 373 2.89 4.30 11.91
N ASN A 374 1.75 3.67 12.17
CA ASN A 374 1.15 3.67 13.50
C ASN A 374 2.05 2.97 14.52
N LYS A 375 2.66 1.84 14.15
CA LYS A 375 3.64 1.14 14.98
C LYS A 375 4.89 1.95 15.25
N MET A 376 5.43 2.63 14.24
CA MET A 376 6.56 3.55 14.41
C MET A 376 6.22 4.65 15.44
N LEU A 377 5.01 5.21 15.38
CA LEU A 377 4.53 6.23 16.32
C LEU A 377 4.28 5.70 17.73
N GLU A 378 3.91 4.42 17.88
CA GLU A 378 3.84 3.74 19.19
C GLU A 378 5.22 3.66 19.86
N TYR A 379 6.28 3.42 19.08
CA TYR A 379 7.66 3.29 19.58
C TYR A 379 8.36 4.64 19.76
N ASN A 380 8.20 5.55 18.81
CA ASN A 380 8.73 6.91 18.90
C ASN A 380 7.75 7.90 18.21
N PRO A 381 7.09 8.80 18.97
CA PRO A 381 6.11 9.76 18.44
C PRO A 381 6.64 10.74 17.39
N ASP A 382 7.95 10.94 17.30
CA ASP A 382 8.58 11.85 16.33
C ASP A 382 8.87 11.16 14.98
N SER A 383 8.62 9.85 14.90
CA SER A 383 8.82 9.04 13.69
C SER A 383 8.00 9.57 12.51
N LYS A 384 8.64 9.61 11.34
CA LYS A 384 8.02 10.03 10.08
C LYS A 384 8.23 8.98 9.01
N LEU A 385 7.17 8.68 8.27
CA LEU A 385 7.20 7.84 7.08
C LEU A 385 6.75 8.67 5.87
N SER A 386 7.58 8.69 4.83
CA SER A 386 7.30 9.28 3.53
C SER A 386 7.22 8.18 2.48
N PHE A 387 6.36 8.33 1.50
CA PHE A 387 6.30 7.38 0.39
C PHE A 387 5.89 8.06 -0.91
N VAL A 388 6.23 7.44 -2.03
CA VAL A 388 5.79 7.84 -3.36
C VAL A 388 4.79 6.82 -3.87
N MET A 389 3.61 7.29 -4.29
CA MET A 389 2.59 6.46 -4.92
C MET A 389 2.87 6.28 -6.41
N SER A 390 2.86 5.04 -6.88
CA SER A 390 2.91 4.73 -8.30
C SER A 390 1.52 4.81 -8.92
N ASN A 391 1.35 5.71 -9.89
CA ASN A 391 0.10 5.86 -10.65
C ASN A 391 0.02 4.92 -11.86
N SER A 392 0.96 3.97 -12.00
CA SER A 392 1.07 3.11 -13.18
C SER A 392 -0.12 2.15 -13.38
N GLN A 393 -1.03 2.06 -12.41
CA GLN A 393 -2.11 1.06 -12.39
C GLN A 393 -3.52 1.60 -12.08
N ASN A 394 -3.70 2.93 -11.99
CA ASN A 394 -5.05 3.50 -11.86
C ASN A 394 -5.74 3.54 -13.23
N ARG A 395 -6.73 2.66 -13.46
CA ARG A 395 -7.73 2.83 -14.52
C ARG A 395 -9.12 2.37 -14.12
#